data_AF-A0A6C0H606-F1
#
_entry.id   AF-A0A6C0H606-F1
#
_cell.length_a   1.000
_cell.length_b   1.000
_cell.length_c   1.000
_cell.angle_alpha   90.00
_cell.angle_beta   90.00
_cell.angle_gamma   90.00
#
_symmetry.space_group_name_H-M   'P 1'
#
loop_
_entity.id
_entity.type
_entity.pdbx_description
1 polymer ?
#
loop_
_entity_poly.entity_id
_entity_poly.type
_entity_poly.pdbx_seq_one_letter_code
_entity_poly.pdbx_strand_id
1 'polypeptide(L)'
;MSRFNVNQEHSLQPNSQEYMYQKKYVSIHSEDRDQIKFPNSSEFEIELPQDYLNVQSVKLSSWTFPANYSVFSANQNNLQMSFRISDPYSPQSNSYYEQLQDVIYQGLIAHIQSDFIITIEEGFYTPEQMATELTNTMNYVVTNYLDTFIQNYDLTNNTNVYSDFSGYSEFVVAYNFVNQKLWFGNKSSEFILTNDSDLYYKQDILLTCPVNKLPEFSNWGLPAYLGFTRNPITSTEIPNGTQSRFYYGDHVTGDSGYWLPLSSLPGANSYIIKAELKINLMGPAYFYMEIHGMNNIDETAPYNVSPFTSHTNETNGIVNSSFAKIAIPTTPISQWFDNNIDSYMLYNPPAERIRRLRFRLRYHNGLLVNFGNFEYSIMLELGILLPQKKVEKYVYVPETVAFG
;
A
#
# COMPACT_ATOMS: atom_id res chain seq x y z
N MET A 1 68.56 -36.73 -2.86
CA MET A 1 67.20 -36.65 -3.47
C MET A 1 66.26 -37.47 -2.62
N SER A 2 65.43 -36.80 -1.81
CA SER A 2 64.52 -37.43 -0.85
C SER A 2 63.40 -38.19 -1.57
N ARG A 3 63.31 -39.49 -1.28
CA ARG A 3 62.18 -40.35 -1.64
C ARG A 3 60.99 -39.93 -0.78
N PHE A 4 59.94 -39.38 -1.39
CA PHE A 4 58.67 -39.19 -0.71
C PHE A 4 58.08 -40.56 -0.40
N ASN A 5 57.78 -40.79 0.88
CA ASN A 5 57.13 -41.98 1.39
C ASN A 5 55.64 -41.89 1.05
N VAL A 6 55.16 -42.71 0.11
CA VAL A 6 53.77 -42.70 -0.38
C VAL A 6 52.91 -43.79 0.27
N ASN A 7 53.33 -44.30 1.44
CA ASN A 7 52.52 -45.24 2.21
C ASN A 7 51.43 -44.48 2.96
N GLN A 8 50.28 -44.28 2.31
CA GLN A 8 49.01 -44.08 2.98
C GLN A 8 48.37 -45.46 3.21
N GLU A 9 48.15 -45.86 4.47
CA GLU A 9 47.44 -47.11 4.81
C GLU A 9 45.94 -47.08 4.46
N HIS A 10 45.45 -45.93 4.01
CA HIS A 10 44.12 -45.77 3.44
C HIS A 10 44.26 -45.25 2.02
N SER A 11 43.79 -46.02 1.04
CA SER A 11 43.71 -45.57 -0.35
C SER A 11 42.81 -44.34 -0.43
N LEU A 12 43.33 -43.24 -1.00
CA LEU A 12 42.51 -42.10 -1.38
C LEU A 12 41.49 -42.59 -2.41
N GLN A 13 40.22 -42.65 -2.02
CA GLN A 13 39.13 -42.99 -2.93
C GLN A 13 39.02 -41.87 -3.98
N PRO A 14 39.20 -42.16 -5.28
CA PRO A 14 39.05 -41.15 -6.31
C PRO A 14 37.59 -40.67 -6.38
N ASN A 15 37.41 -39.36 -6.57
CA ASN A 15 36.09 -38.79 -6.85
C ASN A 15 35.59 -39.37 -8.19
N SER A 16 34.33 -39.80 -8.24
CA SER A 16 33.71 -40.34 -9.46
C SER A 16 33.52 -39.29 -10.56
N GLN A 17 33.60 -37.99 -10.22
CA GLN A 17 33.10 -36.87 -11.05
C GLN A 17 31.59 -36.94 -11.32
N GLU A 18 30.87 -37.80 -10.61
CA GLU A 18 29.42 -37.91 -10.64
C GLU A 18 28.85 -37.23 -9.38
N TYR A 19 27.73 -36.52 -9.57
CA TYR A 19 27.04 -35.83 -8.49
C TYR A 19 25.61 -36.36 -8.37
N MET A 20 25.18 -36.59 -7.14
CA MET A 20 23.78 -36.84 -6.82
C MET A 20 23.07 -35.52 -6.55
N TYR A 21 22.00 -35.25 -7.27
CA TYR A 21 21.13 -34.11 -6.97
C TYR A 21 20.23 -34.43 -5.77
N GLN A 22 20.29 -33.62 -4.72
CA GLN A 22 19.46 -33.72 -3.53
C GLN A 22 18.70 -32.42 -3.30
N LYS A 23 17.38 -32.52 -3.07
CA LYS A 23 16.58 -31.40 -2.56
C LYS A 23 16.64 -31.36 -1.05
N LYS A 24 16.93 -30.20 -0.48
CA LYS A 24 16.96 -29.96 0.96
C LYS A 24 16.11 -28.74 1.28
N TYR A 25 15.29 -28.83 2.32
CA TYR A 25 14.36 -27.77 2.68
C TYR A 25 14.79 -27.09 3.98
N VAL A 26 14.60 -25.77 4.03
CA VAL A 26 14.86 -24.94 5.20
C VAL A 26 13.59 -24.16 5.51
N SER A 27 12.99 -24.41 6.68
CA SER A 27 11.89 -23.59 7.21
C SER A 27 12.48 -22.41 7.98
N ILE A 28 11.97 -21.22 7.72
CA ILE A 28 12.39 -19.97 8.36
C ILE A 28 11.13 -19.26 8.82
N HIS A 29 11.10 -18.91 10.09
CA HIS A 29 10.01 -18.15 10.69
C HIS A 29 10.51 -16.76 11.06
N SER A 30 9.71 -15.73 10.84
CA SER A 30 10.15 -14.35 11.10
C SER A 30 10.36 -14.09 12.60
N GLU A 31 9.69 -14.82 13.49
CA GLU A 31 9.92 -14.77 14.93
C GLU A 31 11.32 -15.26 15.37
N ASP A 32 12.00 -16.06 14.54
CA ASP A 32 13.36 -16.55 14.82
C ASP A 32 14.44 -15.47 14.65
N ARG A 33 14.07 -14.28 14.14
CA ARG A 33 15.00 -13.16 13.97
C ARG A 33 15.47 -12.60 15.32
N ASP A 34 16.66 -12.01 15.32
CA ASP A 34 17.09 -11.17 16.43
C ASP A 34 16.25 -9.89 16.45
N GLN A 35 15.18 -9.86 17.25
CA GLN A 35 14.24 -8.74 17.32
C GLN A 35 14.85 -7.46 17.91
N ILE A 36 15.95 -7.58 18.68
CA ILE A 36 16.65 -6.41 19.24
C ILE A 36 17.43 -5.71 18.12
N LYS A 37 18.10 -6.50 17.26
CA LYS A 37 18.85 -5.98 16.12
C LYS A 37 17.96 -5.63 14.93
N PHE A 38 16.89 -6.40 14.72
CA PHE A 38 15.97 -6.32 13.58
C PHE A 38 14.51 -6.25 14.07
N PRO A 39 14.06 -5.08 14.58
CA PRO A 39 12.70 -4.94 15.09
C PRO A 39 11.64 -5.17 13.99
N ASN A 40 11.92 -4.74 12.76
CA ASN A 40 11.03 -4.94 11.61
C ASN A 40 11.27 -6.31 10.95
N SER A 41 10.23 -7.14 10.85
CA SER A 41 10.27 -8.45 10.19
C SER A 41 10.44 -8.39 8.66
N SER A 42 10.37 -7.20 8.06
CA SER A 42 10.63 -6.98 6.64
C SER A 42 12.11 -6.84 6.28
N GLU A 43 13.02 -6.70 7.24
CA GLU A 43 14.46 -6.69 6.96
C GLU A 43 15.23 -7.32 8.12
N PHE A 44 15.80 -8.51 7.90
CA PHE A 44 16.58 -9.21 8.91
C PHE A 44 17.61 -10.16 8.31
N GLU A 45 18.52 -10.63 9.15
CA GLU A 45 19.52 -11.65 8.84
C GLU A 45 19.34 -12.86 9.76
N ILE A 46 19.43 -14.06 9.20
CA ILE A 46 19.36 -15.31 9.96
C ILE A 46 20.50 -16.26 9.57
N GLU A 47 21.02 -16.98 10.56
CA GLU A 47 22.00 -18.03 10.37
C GLU A 47 21.32 -19.39 10.28
N LEU A 48 21.65 -20.16 9.24
CA LEU A 48 21.06 -21.47 8.98
C LEU A 48 21.60 -22.54 9.94
N PRO A 49 20.86 -23.64 10.20
CA PRO A 49 21.28 -24.67 11.15
C PRO A 49 22.61 -25.36 10.80
N GLN A 50 22.93 -25.48 9.52
CA GLN A 50 24.17 -26.10 9.02
C GLN A 50 24.71 -25.33 7.80
N ASP A 51 25.97 -25.60 7.44
CA ASP A 51 26.52 -25.14 6.17
C ASP A 51 25.94 -25.99 5.03
N TYR A 52 25.28 -25.34 4.07
CA TYR A 52 24.82 -25.99 2.84
C TYR A 52 25.88 -25.78 1.75
N LEU A 53 26.52 -26.86 1.33
CA LEU A 53 27.62 -26.85 0.37
C LEU A 53 27.16 -27.27 -1.02
N ASN A 54 27.87 -26.82 -2.07
CA ASN A 54 27.62 -27.17 -3.47
C ASN A 54 26.15 -26.97 -3.89
N VAL A 55 25.59 -25.81 -3.54
CA VAL A 55 24.19 -25.48 -3.85
C VAL A 55 24.11 -25.02 -5.30
N GLN A 56 23.40 -25.78 -6.13
CA GLN A 56 23.18 -25.46 -7.53
C GLN A 56 21.98 -24.53 -7.72
N SER A 57 20.91 -24.70 -6.94
CA SER A 57 19.72 -23.86 -7.07
C SER A 57 19.05 -23.56 -5.73
N VAL A 58 18.34 -22.43 -5.67
CA VAL A 58 17.54 -22.00 -4.52
C VAL A 58 16.19 -21.52 -5.02
N LYS A 59 15.11 -22.03 -4.43
CA LYS A 59 13.74 -21.66 -4.77
C LYS A 59 12.92 -21.41 -3.51
N LEU A 60 12.00 -20.44 -3.56
CA LEU A 60 10.95 -20.33 -2.54
C LEU A 60 9.90 -21.43 -2.77
N SER A 61 9.81 -22.38 -1.85
CA SER A 61 8.98 -23.59 -1.98
C SER A 61 7.55 -23.39 -1.49
N SER A 62 7.40 -22.74 -0.33
CA SER A 62 6.10 -22.36 0.23
C SER A 62 6.24 -21.18 1.18
N TRP A 63 5.16 -20.46 1.41
CA TRP A 63 5.13 -19.36 2.38
C TRP A 63 3.74 -19.17 2.97
N THR A 64 3.70 -18.51 4.12
CA THR A 64 2.49 -17.98 4.73
C THR A 64 2.77 -16.56 5.16
N PHE A 65 1.94 -15.60 4.71
CA PHE A 65 2.02 -14.20 5.13
C PHE A 65 0.68 -13.73 5.70
N PRO A 66 0.71 -12.81 6.68
CA PRO A 66 -0.49 -12.19 7.19
C PRO A 66 -1.04 -11.15 6.20
N ALA A 67 -2.36 -11.10 6.08
CA ALA A 67 -3.10 -10.07 5.36
C ALA A 67 -3.39 -8.87 6.28
N ASN A 68 -2.34 -8.21 6.76
CA ASN A 68 -2.45 -7.06 7.65
C ASN A 68 -1.76 -5.83 7.04
N TYR A 69 -2.20 -5.42 5.85
CA TYR A 69 -1.65 -4.25 5.18
C TYR A 69 -2.61 -3.09 5.30
N SER A 70 -2.07 -1.93 5.65
CA SER A 70 -2.77 -0.65 5.53
C SER A 70 -2.57 -0.14 4.10
N VAL A 71 -3.69 0.06 3.39
CA VAL A 71 -3.69 0.75 2.10
C VAL A 71 -3.43 2.24 2.33
N PHE A 72 -3.97 2.77 3.41
CA PHE A 72 -3.79 4.16 3.85
C PHE A 72 -2.89 4.19 5.08
N SER A 73 -1.76 4.89 5.00
CA SER A 73 -0.83 5.03 6.12
C SER A 73 0.03 6.29 5.98
N ALA A 74 0.54 6.81 7.10
CA ALA A 74 1.49 7.91 7.11
C ALA A 74 2.75 7.57 6.31
N ASN A 75 3.21 6.30 6.37
CA ASN A 75 4.35 5.80 5.60
C ASN A 75 4.17 5.92 4.07
N GLN A 76 2.93 5.87 3.59
CA GLN A 76 2.62 6.03 2.17
C GLN A 76 2.29 7.48 1.79
N ASN A 77 2.16 8.37 2.78
CA ASN A 77 1.72 9.76 2.67
C ASN A 77 0.44 9.91 1.83
N ASN A 78 -0.58 9.11 2.17
CA ASN A 78 -1.85 9.08 1.45
C ASN A 78 -3.07 9.23 2.37
N LEU A 79 -2.90 9.88 3.53
CA LEU A 79 -3.98 10.11 4.51
C LEU A 79 -4.73 11.42 4.33
N GLN A 80 -4.15 12.38 3.60
CA GLN A 80 -4.64 13.75 3.60
C GLN A 80 -5.27 14.17 2.27
N MET A 81 -6.36 14.94 2.37
CA MET A 81 -7.03 15.55 1.23
C MET A 81 -7.41 17.00 1.53
N SER A 82 -7.34 17.88 0.53
CA SER A 82 -7.70 19.29 0.67
C SER A 82 -8.90 19.70 -0.18
N PHE A 83 -9.69 20.63 0.34
CA PHE A 83 -10.81 21.23 -0.36
C PHE A 83 -11.07 22.66 0.14
N ARG A 84 -11.81 23.45 -0.64
CA ARG A 84 -12.28 24.78 -0.25
C ARG A 84 -13.75 24.96 -0.60
N ILE A 85 -14.45 25.82 0.14
CA ILE A 85 -15.81 26.24 -0.17
C ILE A 85 -15.68 27.54 -0.98
N SER A 86 -15.98 27.49 -2.28
CA SER A 86 -15.78 28.59 -3.22
C SER A 86 -16.92 29.60 -3.22
N ASP A 87 -18.15 29.13 -3.01
CA ASP A 87 -19.34 29.99 -2.92
C ASP A 87 -20.23 29.51 -1.75
N PRO A 88 -20.01 30.02 -0.53
CA PRO A 88 -20.82 29.68 0.63
C PRO A 88 -22.27 30.17 0.48
N TYR A 89 -23.22 29.36 0.97
CA TYR A 89 -24.63 29.76 1.01
C TYR A 89 -24.82 31.11 1.73
N SER A 90 -25.45 32.06 1.03
CA SER A 90 -25.79 33.37 1.56
C SER A 90 -27.28 33.45 1.95
N PRO A 91 -27.62 33.60 3.24
CA PRO A 91 -29.01 33.72 3.70
C PRO A 91 -29.74 34.92 3.07
N GLN A 92 -29.05 36.07 3.00
CA GLN A 92 -29.62 37.32 2.48
C GLN A 92 -30.00 37.22 1.00
N SER A 93 -29.20 36.51 0.19
CA SER A 93 -29.51 36.28 -1.22
C SER A 93 -30.79 35.46 -1.42
N ASN A 94 -31.16 34.65 -0.43
CA ASN A 94 -32.35 33.80 -0.43
C ASN A 94 -33.53 34.40 0.36
N SER A 95 -33.46 35.69 0.71
CA SER A 95 -34.47 36.36 1.56
C SER A 95 -34.72 35.64 2.89
N TYR A 96 -33.70 34.95 3.40
CA TYR A 96 -33.72 34.23 4.66
C TYR A 96 -32.87 34.98 5.69
N TYR A 97 -33.44 35.19 6.87
CA TYR A 97 -32.79 35.95 7.95
C TYR A 97 -32.72 35.10 9.21
N GLU A 98 -31.53 34.59 9.50
CA GLU A 98 -31.21 33.87 10.72
C GLU A 98 -29.80 34.30 11.17
N GLN A 99 -29.68 34.80 12.40
CA GLN A 99 -28.42 35.35 12.90
C GLN A 99 -27.28 34.33 12.86
N LEU A 100 -27.55 33.06 13.20
CA LEU A 100 -26.55 31.99 13.14
C LEU A 100 -26.02 31.78 11.72
N GLN A 101 -26.91 31.74 10.73
CA GLN A 101 -26.50 31.50 9.34
C GLN A 101 -25.74 32.69 8.75
N ASP A 102 -26.08 33.92 9.14
CA ASP A 102 -25.33 35.10 8.74
C ASP A 102 -23.89 35.07 9.27
N VAL A 103 -23.69 34.60 10.51
CA VAL A 103 -22.36 34.43 11.11
C VAL A 103 -21.59 33.27 10.46
N ILE A 104 -22.26 32.14 10.18
CA ILE A 104 -21.66 31.01 9.45
C ILE A 104 -21.18 31.47 8.07
N TYR A 105 -22.03 32.20 7.32
CA TYR A 105 -21.68 32.77 6.02
C TYR A 105 -20.44 33.69 6.12
N GLN A 106 -20.39 34.59 7.12
CA GLN A 106 -19.23 35.46 7.34
C GLN A 106 -17.94 34.67 7.63
N GLY A 107 -18.04 33.61 8.44
CA GLY A 107 -16.90 32.72 8.73
C GLY A 107 -16.39 32.02 7.48
N LEU A 108 -17.28 31.43 6.69
CA LEU A 108 -16.90 30.74 5.46
C LEU A 108 -16.30 31.69 4.41
N ILE A 109 -16.85 32.90 4.27
CA ILE A 109 -16.28 33.95 3.40
C ILE A 109 -14.88 34.37 3.86
N ALA A 110 -14.66 34.48 5.18
CA ALA A 110 -13.33 34.78 5.71
C ALA A 110 -12.28 33.68 5.40
N HIS A 111 -12.73 32.45 5.11
CA HIS A 111 -11.88 31.31 4.75
C HIS A 111 -11.87 30.96 3.25
N ILE A 112 -12.51 31.74 2.38
CA ILE A 112 -12.75 31.38 0.96
C ILE A 112 -11.47 31.07 0.15
N GLN A 113 -10.33 31.65 0.51
CA GLN A 113 -9.04 31.46 -0.17
C GLN A 113 -8.16 30.37 0.45
N SER A 114 -8.56 29.80 1.58
CA SER A 114 -7.78 28.83 2.33
C SER A 114 -8.38 27.43 2.22
N ASP A 115 -7.51 26.41 2.23
CA ASP A 115 -7.91 25.02 2.12
C ASP A 115 -8.22 24.43 3.50
N PHE A 116 -9.36 23.75 3.59
CA PHE A 116 -9.61 22.76 4.63
C PHE A 116 -8.86 21.47 4.30
N ILE A 117 -8.13 20.93 5.27
CA ILE A 117 -7.38 19.69 5.12
C ILE A 117 -8.01 18.62 5.99
N ILE A 118 -8.53 17.56 5.37
CA ILE A 118 -8.97 16.35 6.08
C ILE A 118 -7.81 15.38 6.21
N THR A 119 -7.84 14.59 7.29
CA THR A 119 -6.96 13.44 7.50
C THR A 119 -7.84 12.25 7.87
N ILE A 120 -7.68 11.13 7.16
CA ILE A 120 -8.34 9.85 7.47
C ILE A 120 -7.47 9.00 8.40
N GLU A 121 -8.08 8.03 9.06
CA GLU A 121 -7.36 7.05 9.86
C GLU A 121 -6.51 6.10 9.00
N GLU A 122 -5.49 5.49 9.61
CA GLU A 122 -4.69 4.48 8.92
C GLU A 122 -5.45 3.15 8.84
N GLY A 123 -5.35 2.47 7.69
CA GLY A 123 -5.85 1.11 7.57
C GLY A 123 -6.38 0.75 6.19
N PHE A 124 -7.43 -0.06 6.20
CA PHE A 124 -8.15 -0.56 5.04
C PHE A 124 -9.63 -0.21 5.16
N TYR A 125 -10.21 0.27 4.06
CA TYR A 125 -11.60 0.70 4.02
C TYR A 125 -12.39 -0.10 3.00
N THR A 126 -13.62 -0.47 3.38
CA THR A 126 -14.66 -0.70 2.38
C THR A 126 -15.07 0.63 1.74
N PRO A 127 -15.59 0.62 0.49
CA PRO A 127 -16.04 1.85 -0.17
C PRO A 127 -17.03 2.69 0.64
N GLU A 128 -17.91 2.05 1.40
CA GLU A 128 -18.93 2.69 2.23
C GLU A 128 -18.34 3.29 3.50
N GLN A 129 -17.38 2.59 4.14
CA GLN A 129 -16.64 3.15 5.27
C GLN A 129 -15.85 4.38 4.85
N MET A 130 -15.17 4.33 3.70
CA MET A 130 -14.45 5.47 3.13
C MET A 130 -15.39 6.66 2.89
N ALA A 131 -16.56 6.43 2.27
CA ALA A 131 -17.54 7.49 2.04
C ALA A 131 -18.05 8.12 3.36
N THR A 132 -18.31 7.28 4.37
CA THR A 132 -18.76 7.74 5.69
C THR A 132 -17.69 8.56 6.41
N GLU A 133 -16.44 8.08 6.39
CA GLU A 133 -15.32 8.79 7.01
C GLU A 133 -15.04 10.13 6.32
N LEU A 134 -15.06 10.18 5.00
CA LEU A 134 -14.91 11.43 4.25
C LEU A 134 -16.04 12.42 4.58
N THR A 135 -17.28 11.93 4.67
CA THR A 135 -18.43 12.76 5.07
C THR A 135 -18.22 13.39 6.45
N ASN A 136 -17.85 12.56 7.43
CA ASN A 136 -17.67 13.00 8.81
C ASN A 136 -16.46 13.92 8.95
N THR A 137 -15.32 13.57 8.34
CA THR A 137 -14.09 14.37 8.42
C THR A 137 -14.26 15.72 7.74
N MET A 138 -14.84 15.79 6.54
CA MET A 138 -15.08 17.07 5.87
C MET A 138 -15.98 18.00 6.69
N ASN A 139 -17.07 17.47 7.24
CA ASN A 139 -17.96 18.24 8.11
C ASN A 139 -17.27 18.66 9.42
N TYR A 140 -16.45 17.79 9.99
CA TYR A 140 -15.74 18.03 11.24
C TYR A 140 -14.71 19.16 11.15
N VAL A 141 -13.87 19.21 10.09
CA VAL A 141 -12.89 20.31 9.96
C VAL A 141 -13.55 21.67 9.75
N VAL A 142 -14.65 21.72 8.99
CA VAL A 142 -15.42 22.97 8.82
C VAL A 142 -16.06 23.37 10.15
N THR A 143 -16.59 22.40 10.90
CA THR A 143 -17.15 22.62 12.24
C THR A 143 -16.11 23.22 13.19
N ASN A 144 -14.93 22.62 13.31
CA ASN A 144 -13.87 23.12 14.19
C ASN A 144 -13.43 24.56 13.86
N TYR A 145 -13.37 24.88 12.56
CA TYR A 145 -13.07 26.23 12.11
C TYR A 145 -14.17 27.21 12.53
N LEU A 146 -15.43 26.86 12.26
CA LEU A 146 -16.59 27.68 12.59
C LEU A 146 -16.78 27.83 14.11
N ASP A 147 -16.53 26.80 14.90
CA ASP A 147 -16.55 26.85 16.37
C ASP A 147 -15.65 27.98 16.88
N THR A 148 -14.40 28.00 16.40
CA THR A 148 -13.42 29.02 16.79
C THR A 148 -13.83 30.41 16.29
N PHE A 149 -14.36 30.50 15.07
CA PHE A 149 -14.82 31.76 14.49
C PHE A 149 -16.01 32.36 15.25
N ILE A 150 -17.04 31.57 15.51
CA ILE A 150 -18.30 32.00 16.14
C ILE A 150 -18.04 32.40 17.60
N GLN A 151 -17.21 31.67 18.36
CA GLN A 151 -16.84 32.08 19.72
C GLN A 151 -16.16 33.46 19.74
N ASN A 152 -15.24 33.72 18.80
CA ASN A 152 -14.59 35.02 18.67
C ASN A 152 -15.57 36.13 18.24
N TYR A 153 -16.52 35.79 17.36
CA TYR A 153 -17.58 36.70 16.94
C TYR A 153 -18.46 37.10 18.13
N ASP A 154 -18.89 36.15 18.96
CA ASP A 154 -19.71 36.39 20.15
C ASP A 154 -18.99 37.29 21.16
N LEU A 155 -17.70 37.05 21.40
CA LEU A 155 -16.87 37.90 22.28
C LEU A 155 -16.75 39.34 21.75
N THR A 156 -16.62 39.50 20.43
CA THR A 156 -16.39 40.81 19.79
C THR A 156 -17.68 41.64 19.71
N ASN A 157 -18.81 40.98 19.43
CA ASN A 157 -20.09 41.64 19.17
C ASN A 157 -21.05 41.58 20.37
N ASN A 158 -20.65 40.95 21.48
CA ASN A 158 -21.47 40.74 22.67
C ASN A 158 -22.80 40.03 22.34
N THR A 159 -22.70 38.94 21.57
CA THR A 159 -23.80 38.06 21.17
C THR A 159 -23.67 36.67 21.82
N ASN A 160 -24.67 35.81 21.65
CA ASN A 160 -24.66 34.43 22.17
C ASN A 160 -25.14 33.42 21.10
N VAL A 161 -24.65 33.59 19.88
CA VAL A 161 -25.05 32.80 18.71
C VAL A 161 -24.47 31.39 18.78
N TYR A 162 -23.31 31.22 19.44
CA TYR A 162 -22.65 29.94 19.62
C TYR A 162 -23.53 28.90 20.31
N SER A 163 -24.43 29.32 21.21
CA SER A 163 -25.31 28.38 21.92
C SER A 163 -26.29 27.62 21.02
N ASP A 164 -26.58 28.15 19.83
CA ASP A 164 -27.44 27.52 18.83
C ASP A 164 -26.64 26.74 17.76
N PHE A 165 -25.31 26.83 17.77
CA PHE A 165 -24.47 26.13 16.79
C PHE A 165 -24.32 24.65 17.15
N SER A 166 -24.71 23.78 16.22
CA SER A 166 -24.66 22.31 16.38
C SER A 166 -23.66 21.63 15.44
N GLY A 167 -22.84 22.42 14.74
CA GLY A 167 -21.85 21.95 13.77
C GLY A 167 -22.30 22.07 12.31
N TYR A 168 -21.33 21.94 11.42
CA TYR A 168 -21.54 21.91 9.98
C TYR A 168 -21.86 20.48 9.54
N SER A 169 -22.92 20.30 8.75
CA SER A 169 -23.38 18.97 8.31
C SER A 169 -23.75 18.92 6.84
N GLU A 170 -23.26 19.86 6.02
CA GLU A 170 -23.71 20.04 4.64
C GLU A 170 -23.00 19.13 3.65
N PHE A 171 -21.82 18.59 3.97
CA PHE A 171 -21.16 17.59 3.11
C PHE A 171 -21.80 16.22 3.28
N VAL A 172 -21.97 15.52 2.15
CA VAL A 172 -22.36 14.12 2.09
C VAL A 172 -21.54 13.46 0.98
N VAL A 173 -20.85 12.37 1.28
CA VAL A 173 -20.12 11.58 0.31
C VAL A 173 -20.79 10.22 0.18
N ALA A 174 -21.07 9.80 -1.05
CA ALA A 174 -21.70 8.53 -1.33
C ALA A 174 -20.91 7.71 -2.33
N TYR A 175 -20.90 6.39 -2.12
CA TYR A 175 -20.33 5.45 -3.07
C TYR A 175 -21.40 4.92 -4.02
N ASN A 176 -21.13 5.01 -5.33
CA ASN A 176 -21.98 4.44 -6.35
C ASN A 176 -21.51 3.04 -6.73
N PHE A 177 -22.31 2.03 -6.40
CA PHE A 177 -21.97 0.61 -6.59
C PHE A 177 -21.84 0.17 -8.04
N VAL A 178 -22.62 0.78 -8.94
CA VAL A 178 -22.70 0.36 -10.34
C VAL A 178 -21.48 0.83 -11.12
N ASN A 179 -21.11 2.11 -10.98
CA ASN A 179 -19.96 2.66 -11.67
C ASN A 179 -18.66 2.60 -10.84
N GLN A 180 -18.75 2.22 -9.56
CA GLN A 180 -17.64 2.09 -8.62
C GLN A 180 -16.88 3.41 -8.36
N LYS A 181 -17.63 4.50 -8.20
CA LYS A 181 -17.10 5.86 -8.03
C LYS A 181 -17.64 6.53 -6.77
N LEU A 182 -16.84 7.40 -6.18
CA LEU A 182 -17.27 8.28 -5.10
C LEU A 182 -17.88 9.57 -5.64
N TRP A 183 -18.99 9.98 -5.05
CA TRP A 183 -19.71 11.20 -5.35
C TRP A 183 -19.68 12.07 -4.09
N PHE A 184 -19.14 13.28 -4.22
CA PHE A 184 -19.06 14.26 -3.16
C PHE A 184 -20.19 15.25 -3.38
N GLY A 185 -20.97 15.51 -2.35
CA GLY A 185 -22.06 16.46 -2.37
C GLY A 185 -21.90 17.49 -1.26
N ASN A 186 -22.32 18.72 -1.53
CA ASN A 186 -22.61 19.71 -0.53
C ASN A 186 -24.06 20.17 -0.73
N LYS A 187 -24.83 20.24 0.36
CA LYS A 187 -26.26 20.52 0.30
C LYS A 187 -26.60 21.97 -0.03
N SER A 188 -25.67 22.92 0.18
CA SER A 188 -25.95 24.35 0.11
C SER A 188 -24.89 25.24 -0.55
N SER A 189 -23.63 24.82 -0.62
CA SER A 189 -22.51 25.68 -1.03
C SER A 189 -21.66 25.04 -2.14
N GLU A 190 -21.13 25.87 -3.05
CA GLU A 190 -20.17 25.42 -4.05
C GLU A 190 -18.81 25.14 -3.39
N PHE A 191 -18.14 24.08 -3.82
CA PHE A 191 -16.84 23.68 -3.31
C PHE A 191 -15.91 23.19 -4.40
N ILE A 192 -14.61 23.21 -4.10
CA ILE A 192 -13.54 22.81 -5.01
C ILE A 192 -12.64 21.83 -4.28
N LEU A 193 -12.37 20.68 -4.89
CA LEU A 193 -11.30 19.78 -4.43
C LEU A 193 -9.97 20.29 -4.97
N THR A 194 -9.05 20.69 -4.10
CA THR A 194 -7.77 21.32 -4.46
C THR A 194 -6.68 20.27 -4.64
N ASN A 195 -6.85 19.40 -5.64
CA ASN A 195 -5.91 18.32 -5.95
C ASN A 195 -4.51 18.79 -6.40
N ASP A 196 -4.38 20.08 -6.71
CA ASP A 196 -3.14 20.78 -7.04
C ASP A 196 -2.48 21.44 -5.81
N SER A 197 -3.02 21.25 -4.61
CA SER A 197 -2.51 21.84 -3.38
C SER A 197 -1.04 21.46 -3.12
N ASP A 198 -0.30 22.42 -2.56
CA ASP A 198 1.08 22.25 -2.08
C ASP A 198 1.24 21.06 -1.13
N LEU A 199 0.15 20.63 -0.47
CA LEU A 199 0.09 19.45 0.40
C LEU A 199 0.75 18.22 -0.26
N TYR A 200 0.51 18.02 -1.55
CA TYR A 200 0.98 16.84 -2.28
C TYR A 200 2.42 16.96 -2.79
N TYR A 201 2.98 18.16 -2.75
CA TYR A 201 4.35 18.46 -3.17
C TYR A 201 5.30 18.66 -1.99
N LYS A 202 4.80 19.10 -0.83
CA LYS A 202 5.55 19.28 0.43
C LYS A 202 5.75 17.96 1.18
N GLN A 203 6.14 16.92 0.44
CA GLN A 203 6.40 15.56 0.94
C GLN A 203 7.57 15.46 1.94
N ASP A 204 8.32 16.54 2.17
CA ASP A 204 9.59 16.52 2.91
C ASP A 204 9.55 17.04 4.36
N ILE A 205 8.43 17.59 4.88
CA ILE A 205 8.49 18.44 6.10
C ILE A 205 7.69 17.92 7.32
N LEU A 206 6.83 16.91 7.18
CA LEU A 206 6.03 16.40 8.31
C LEU A 206 6.66 15.16 8.98
N LEU A 207 7.62 15.43 9.87
CA LEU A 207 7.86 14.76 11.17
C LEU A 207 7.89 13.22 11.28
N THR A 208 8.30 12.48 10.25
CA THR A 208 8.84 11.12 10.43
C THR A 208 9.94 10.87 9.41
N CYS A 209 10.94 10.04 9.76
CA CYS A 209 12.17 9.81 9.01
C CYS A 209 11.94 9.70 7.48
N PRO A 210 12.80 10.31 6.64
CA PRO A 210 12.65 10.24 5.19
C PRO A 210 12.59 8.78 4.76
N VAL A 211 11.43 8.37 4.24
CA VAL A 211 11.23 7.01 3.81
C VAL A 211 11.74 6.90 2.39
N ASN A 212 12.70 6.00 2.15
CA ASN A 212 13.25 5.75 0.82
C ASN A 212 12.18 5.08 -0.06
N LYS A 213 11.38 5.91 -0.74
CA LYS A 213 10.34 5.52 -1.71
C LYS A 213 10.73 6.01 -3.09
N LEU A 214 10.59 5.17 -4.09
CA LEU A 214 10.67 5.59 -5.49
C LEU A 214 9.49 6.51 -5.82
N PRO A 215 9.73 7.64 -6.50
CA PRO A 215 8.66 8.54 -6.88
C PRO A 215 7.66 7.83 -7.81
N GLU A 216 6.38 8.09 -7.60
CA GLU A 216 5.29 7.44 -8.34
C GLU A 216 4.30 8.50 -8.82
N PHE A 217 3.96 8.45 -10.10
CA PHE A 217 3.03 9.40 -10.69
C PHE A 217 1.58 9.19 -10.23
N SER A 218 1.14 7.93 -10.20
CA SER A 218 -0.26 7.57 -9.97
C SER A 218 -0.70 7.72 -8.52
N ASN A 219 0.11 7.30 -7.55
CA ASN A 219 -0.24 7.28 -6.13
C ASN A 219 0.38 8.47 -5.39
N TRP A 220 -0.17 9.67 -5.63
CA TRP A 220 0.41 10.93 -5.18
C TRP A 220 -0.21 11.51 -3.89
N GLY A 221 -1.31 10.93 -3.42
CA GLY A 221 -2.02 11.33 -2.21
C GLY A 221 -3.36 10.63 -2.12
N LEU A 222 -4.14 10.94 -1.08
CA LEU A 222 -5.47 10.35 -0.89
C LEU A 222 -6.39 10.49 -2.14
N PRO A 223 -6.50 11.66 -2.82
CA PRO A 223 -7.45 11.80 -3.92
C PRO A 223 -7.19 10.85 -5.10
N ALA A 224 -5.94 10.42 -5.32
CA ALA A 224 -5.61 9.43 -6.33
C ALA A 224 -6.35 8.10 -6.10
N TYR A 225 -6.41 7.65 -4.84
CA TYR A 225 -7.11 6.41 -4.45
C TYR A 225 -8.63 6.58 -4.51
N LEU A 226 -9.12 7.81 -4.38
CA LEU A 226 -10.55 8.15 -4.47
C LEU A 226 -11.05 8.31 -5.93
N GLY A 227 -10.14 8.21 -6.91
CA GLY A 227 -10.47 8.25 -8.33
C GLY A 227 -10.38 9.64 -8.96
N PHE A 228 -9.58 10.55 -8.39
CA PHE A 228 -9.36 11.89 -8.93
C PHE A 228 -8.00 12.05 -9.61
N THR A 229 -7.94 12.96 -10.58
CA THR A 229 -6.69 13.43 -11.19
C THR A 229 -6.12 14.60 -10.39
N ARG A 230 -4.87 15.00 -10.70
CA ARG A 230 -4.16 16.09 -9.99
C ARG A 230 -4.73 17.48 -10.25
N ASN A 231 -5.67 17.62 -11.18
CA ASN A 231 -6.27 18.92 -11.47
C ASN A 231 -7.34 19.25 -10.42
N PRO A 232 -7.46 20.52 -10.01
CA PRO A 232 -8.54 20.93 -9.13
C PRO A 232 -9.89 20.75 -9.82
N ILE A 233 -10.90 20.34 -9.06
CA ILE A 233 -12.24 20.04 -9.59
C ILE A 233 -13.26 20.89 -8.83
N THR A 234 -14.00 21.72 -9.56
CA THR A 234 -15.10 22.53 -9.03
C THR A 234 -16.41 21.77 -9.09
N SER A 235 -17.21 21.88 -8.03
CA SER A 235 -18.53 21.27 -7.95
C SER A 235 -19.53 21.89 -8.92
N THR A 236 -20.39 21.06 -9.49
CA THR A 236 -21.48 21.51 -10.36
C THR A 236 -22.79 21.58 -9.58
N GLU A 237 -23.54 22.64 -9.74
CA GLU A 237 -24.91 22.76 -9.22
C GLU A 237 -25.83 21.67 -9.79
N ILE A 238 -26.69 21.10 -8.96
CA ILE A 238 -27.74 20.16 -9.38
C ILE A 238 -29.07 20.91 -9.47
N PRO A 239 -29.51 21.34 -10.67
CA PRO A 239 -30.83 21.91 -10.83
C PRO A 239 -31.92 20.85 -10.58
N ASN A 240 -32.87 21.17 -9.69
CA ASN A 240 -34.07 20.38 -9.38
C ASN A 240 -33.84 18.95 -8.85
N GLY A 241 -32.68 18.65 -8.25
CA GLY A 241 -32.44 17.37 -7.56
C GLY A 241 -32.46 16.11 -8.44
N THR A 242 -32.41 16.25 -9.77
CA THR A 242 -32.49 15.10 -10.69
C THR A 242 -31.29 14.15 -10.61
N GLN A 243 -30.13 14.64 -10.14
CA GLN A 243 -28.91 13.85 -9.97
C GLN A 243 -28.62 13.44 -8.52
N SER A 244 -29.50 13.76 -7.56
CA SER A 244 -29.31 13.40 -6.16
C SER A 244 -29.80 11.98 -5.82
N ARG A 245 -30.15 11.18 -6.83
CA ARG A 245 -30.75 9.85 -6.66
C ARG A 245 -29.96 8.72 -7.33
N PHE A 246 -29.81 7.62 -6.61
CA PHE A 246 -29.43 6.31 -7.13
C PHE A 246 -30.68 5.48 -7.43
N TYR A 247 -30.74 4.88 -8.63
CA TYR A 247 -31.91 4.07 -9.05
C TYR A 247 -31.80 2.59 -8.69
N TYR A 248 -30.62 2.14 -8.26
CA TYR A 248 -30.37 0.73 -7.95
C TYR A 248 -30.68 0.36 -6.50
N GLY A 249 -31.01 1.34 -5.65
CA GLY A 249 -31.32 1.10 -4.24
C GLY A 249 -31.18 2.35 -3.40
N ASP A 250 -31.48 2.18 -2.12
CA ASP A 250 -31.36 3.20 -1.08
C ASP A 250 -29.88 3.49 -0.74
N HIS A 251 -29.54 4.74 -0.40
CA HIS A 251 -28.23 5.08 0.16
C HIS A 251 -28.25 4.92 1.69
N VAL A 252 -29.34 5.37 2.32
CA VAL A 252 -29.74 5.07 3.70
C VAL A 252 -31.13 4.46 3.65
N THR A 253 -31.36 3.39 4.42
CA THR A 253 -32.64 2.66 4.45
C THR A 253 -33.85 3.60 4.50
N GLY A 254 -34.70 3.56 3.47
CA GLY A 254 -35.93 4.35 3.38
C GLY A 254 -35.79 5.70 2.67
N ASP A 255 -34.61 6.08 2.16
CA ASP A 255 -34.39 7.32 1.41
C ASP A 255 -34.86 7.26 -0.05
N SER A 256 -35.39 6.11 -0.50
CA SER A 256 -35.81 5.87 -1.88
C SER A 256 -34.68 6.10 -2.92
N GLY A 257 -33.42 6.00 -2.51
CA GLY A 257 -32.23 6.23 -3.31
C GLY A 257 -31.72 7.67 -3.32
N TYR A 258 -32.34 8.61 -2.60
CA TYR A 258 -31.84 9.98 -2.51
C TYR A 258 -30.61 10.06 -1.61
N TRP A 259 -29.42 10.05 -2.21
CA TRP A 259 -28.15 10.07 -1.49
C TRP A 259 -27.74 11.48 -1.03
N LEU A 260 -28.15 12.52 -1.76
CA LEU A 260 -27.92 13.93 -1.39
C LEU A 260 -29.26 14.61 -1.11
N PRO A 261 -29.72 14.63 0.15
CA PRO A 261 -30.97 15.30 0.50
C PRO A 261 -30.83 16.83 0.33
N LEU A 262 -31.94 17.52 0.07
CA LEU A 262 -31.95 18.98 0.03
C LEU A 262 -31.55 19.54 1.40
N SER A 263 -30.84 20.66 1.40
CA SER A 263 -30.52 21.38 2.64
C SER A 263 -31.81 21.80 3.36
N SER A 264 -31.75 21.88 4.69
CA SER A 264 -32.80 22.53 5.48
C SER A 264 -32.83 24.05 5.28
N LEU A 265 -31.81 24.62 4.65
CA LEU A 265 -31.68 26.05 4.39
C LEU A 265 -32.57 26.48 3.21
N PRO A 266 -33.45 27.49 3.40
CA PRO A 266 -34.36 27.93 2.35
C PRO A 266 -33.64 28.46 1.09
N GLY A 267 -34.01 27.95 -0.09
CA GLY A 267 -33.43 28.41 -1.37
C GLY A 267 -32.00 27.90 -1.65
N ALA A 268 -31.44 27.07 -0.77
CA ALA A 268 -30.14 26.47 -0.99
C ALA A 268 -30.14 25.50 -2.18
N ASN A 269 -29.11 25.60 -3.02
CA ASN A 269 -28.85 24.68 -4.11
C ASN A 269 -27.79 23.65 -3.69
N SER A 270 -27.93 22.42 -4.17
CA SER A 270 -26.97 21.36 -3.90
C SER A 270 -25.93 21.26 -5.00
N TYR A 271 -24.69 20.97 -4.61
CA TYR A 271 -23.53 20.91 -5.49
C TYR A 271 -22.89 19.53 -5.43
N ILE A 272 -22.35 19.05 -6.56
CA ILE A 272 -21.78 17.71 -6.67
C ILE A 272 -20.46 17.69 -7.42
N ILE A 273 -19.56 16.80 -6.98
CA ILE A 273 -18.40 16.34 -7.72
C ILE A 273 -18.48 14.83 -7.85
N LYS A 274 -18.33 14.31 -9.07
CA LYS A 274 -18.23 12.87 -9.34
C LYS A 274 -16.78 12.53 -9.66
N ALA A 275 -16.25 11.48 -9.04
CA ALA A 275 -14.92 10.99 -9.37
C ALA A 275 -14.79 10.65 -10.86
N GLU A 276 -13.67 11.04 -11.46
CA GLU A 276 -13.37 10.83 -12.88
C GLU A 276 -13.09 9.35 -13.15
N LEU A 277 -12.39 8.70 -12.22
CA LEU A 277 -11.99 7.30 -12.25
C LEU A 277 -12.70 6.50 -11.16
N LYS A 278 -12.59 5.18 -11.25
CA LYS A 278 -13.05 4.28 -10.20
C LYS A 278 -12.14 4.40 -8.98
N ILE A 279 -12.69 4.14 -7.80
CA ILE A 279 -11.88 4.05 -6.59
C ILE A 279 -10.87 2.91 -6.69
N ASN A 280 -9.71 3.09 -6.04
CA ASN A 280 -8.71 2.05 -5.86
C ASN A 280 -8.38 1.93 -4.38
N LEU A 281 -9.17 1.15 -3.62
CA LEU A 281 -8.93 0.89 -2.20
C LEU A 281 -8.17 -0.42 -1.96
N MET A 282 -7.69 -1.09 -3.01
CA MET A 282 -7.04 -2.40 -2.91
C MET A 282 -5.56 -2.31 -2.54
N GLY A 283 -4.93 -1.15 -2.78
CA GLY A 283 -3.52 -0.93 -2.50
C GLY A 283 -2.58 -1.73 -3.43
N PRO A 284 -1.34 -2.02 -2.98
CA PRO A 284 -0.37 -2.75 -3.79
C PRO A 284 -0.79 -4.22 -3.98
N ALA A 285 -0.67 -4.73 -5.19
CA ALA A 285 -1.05 -6.11 -5.53
C ALA A 285 0.04 -7.15 -5.21
N TYR A 286 1.30 -6.72 -5.08
CA TYR A 286 2.45 -7.59 -4.82
C TYR A 286 3.46 -6.89 -3.92
N PHE A 287 4.20 -7.68 -3.15
CA PHE A 287 5.51 -7.30 -2.64
C PHE A 287 6.59 -8.23 -3.17
N TYR A 288 7.82 -7.77 -3.10
CA TYR A 288 9.01 -8.45 -3.56
C TYR A 288 9.83 -8.87 -2.35
N MET A 289 10.32 -10.11 -2.39
CA MET A 289 11.29 -10.65 -1.46
C MET A 289 12.65 -10.63 -2.10
N GLU A 290 13.59 -9.97 -1.44
CA GLU A 290 15.01 -10.00 -1.77
C GLU A 290 15.73 -10.93 -0.81
N ILE A 291 16.65 -11.72 -1.35
CA ILE A 291 17.64 -12.46 -0.58
C ILE A 291 19.00 -12.04 -1.11
N HIS A 292 19.80 -11.41 -0.25
CA HIS A 292 21.10 -10.87 -0.66
C HIS A 292 21.97 -11.94 -1.32
N GLY A 293 22.40 -11.69 -2.56
CA GLY A 293 23.21 -12.62 -3.36
C GLY A 293 22.42 -13.73 -4.06
N MET A 294 21.09 -13.70 -4.03
CA MET A 294 20.22 -14.70 -4.68
C MET A 294 19.13 -14.09 -5.58
N ASN A 295 19.04 -12.76 -5.67
CA ASN A 295 18.06 -12.11 -6.54
C ASN A 295 18.29 -12.48 -8.01
N ASN A 296 17.20 -12.69 -8.75
CA ASN A 296 17.20 -13.22 -10.12
C ASN A 296 16.01 -12.73 -10.97
N ILE A 297 15.19 -11.81 -10.45
CA ILE A 297 14.06 -11.19 -11.15
C ILE A 297 14.45 -9.77 -11.55
N ASP A 298 14.38 -9.48 -12.85
CA ASP A 298 14.49 -8.12 -13.37
C ASP A 298 13.18 -7.35 -13.16
N GLU A 299 13.28 -6.11 -12.69
CA GLU A 299 12.14 -5.30 -12.30
C GLU A 299 12.20 -3.92 -12.95
N THR A 300 11.13 -3.50 -13.61
CA THR A 300 10.96 -2.10 -14.06
C THR A 300 10.61 -1.21 -12.88
N ALA A 301 10.96 0.07 -12.89
CA ALA A 301 10.59 1.01 -11.83
C ALA A 301 9.20 1.64 -12.08
N PRO A 302 8.50 2.10 -11.02
CA PRO A 302 7.31 2.94 -11.17
C PRO A 302 7.57 4.17 -12.04
N TYR A 303 6.56 4.56 -12.83
CA TYR A 303 6.66 5.76 -13.64
C TYR A 303 6.69 7.01 -12.76
N ASN A 304 7.63 7.91 -13.08
CA ASN A 304 7.74 9.24 -12.50
C ASN A 304 7.91 10.26 -13.62
N VAL A 305 7.38 11.47 -13.41
CA VAL A 305 7.57 12.60 -14.34
C VAL A 305 8.89 13.29 -14.02
N SER A 306 9.80 13.25 -14.98
CA SER A 306 11.09 13.94 -14.98
C SER A 306 11.36 14.53 -16.37
N PRO A 307 12.29 15.50 -16.51
CA PRO A 307 12.70 16.02 -17.82
C PRO A 307 13.21 14.92 -18.77
N PHE A 308 13.75 13.83 -18.24
CA PHE A 308 14.21 12.69 -19.04
C PHE A 308 13.01 11.91 -19.61
N THR A 309 12.10 11.46 -18.74
CA THR A 309 10.91 10.67 -19.12
C THR A 309 9.89 11.45 -19.95
N SER A 310 9.95 12.79 -20.00
CA SER A 310 9.12 13.60 -20.90
C SER A 310 9.63 13.60 -22.34
N HIS A 311 10.88 13.21 -22.57
CA HIS A 311 11.53 13.22 -23.88
C HIS A 311 11.99 11.84 -24.35
N THR A 312 11.98 10.83 -23.49
CA THR A 312 12.37 9.45 -23.80
C THR A 312 11.26 8.47 -23.44
N ASN A 313 11.14 7.38 -24.20
CA ASN A 313 10.30 6.22 -23.86
C ASN A 313 11.09 5.12 -23.13
N GLU A 314 12.21 5.49 -22.51
CA GLU A 314 13.07 4.53 -21.82
C GLU A 314 12.52 4.23 -20.43
N THR A 315 12.25 2.95 -20.16
CA THR A 315 11.80 2.48 -18.85
C THR A 315 13.00 2.30 -17.94
N ASN A 316 12.96 2.92 -16.76
CA ASN A 316 13.95 2.64 -15.72
C ASN A 316 13.71 1.25 -15.13
N GLY A 317 14.74 0.59 -14.62
CA GLY A 317 14.64 -0.76 -14.07
C GLY A 317 15.93 -1.23 -13.40
N ILE A 318 15.81 -2.31 -12.64
CA ILE A 318 16.88 -2.92 -11.86
C ILE A 318 16.99 -4.38 -12.27
N VAL A 319 18.19 -4.77 -12.71
CA VAL A 319 18.53 -6.16 -13.02
C VAL A 319 18.73 -6.93 -11.72
N ASN A 320 18.22 -8.16 -11.63
CA ASN A 320 18.30 -8.98 -10.41
C ASN A 320 17.83 -8.22 -9.15
N SER A 321 16.68 -7.57 -9.26
CA SER A 321 16.08 -6.71 -8.24
C SER A 321 15.53 -7.50 -7.05
N SER A 322 14.96 -8.68 -7.29
CA SER A 322 14.35 -9.51 -6.25
C SER A 322 14.52 -11.02 -6.50
N PHE A 323 14.29 -11.83 -5.48
CA PHE A 323 14.32 -13.29 -5.52
C PHE A 323 12.93 -13.89 -5.82
N ALA A 324 11.89 -13.31 -5.22
CA ALA A 324 10.51 -13.74 -5.40
C ALA A 324 9.54 -12.56 -5.44
N LYS A 325 8.46 -12.72 -6.21
CA LYS A 325 7.32 -11.80 -6.26
C LYS A 325 6.11 -12.49 -5.65
N ILE A 326 5.56 -11.93 -4.58
CA ILE A 326 4.50 -12.55 -3.78
C ILE A 326 3.23 -11.69 -3.87
N ALA A 327 2.12 -12.34 -4.21
CA ALA A 327 0.83 -11.66 -4.35
C ALA A 327 0.24 -11.28 -2.98
N ILE A 328 -0.43 -10.14 -2.95
CA ILE A 328 -1.19 -9.63 -1.81
C ILE A 328 -2.68 -9.80 -2.11
N PRO A 329 -3.39 -10.77 -1.51
CA PRO A 329 -4.84 -10.81 -1.55
C PRO A 329 -5.47 -9.65 -0.78
N THR A 330 -6.72 -9.40 -1.12
CA THR A 330 -7.43 -8.16 -0.84
C THR A 330 -8.30 -8.23 0.42
N THR A 331 -8.24 -9.34 1.15
CA THR A 331 -9.06 -9.57 2.35
C THR A 331 -8.29 -9.17 3.61
N PRO A 332 -8.70 -8.11 4.32
CA PRO A 332 -8.03 -7.69 5.55
C PRO A 332 -8.21 -8.76 6.64
N ILE A 333 -7.21 -8.86 7.53
CA ILE A 333 -7.18 -9.76 8.69
C ILE A 333 -7.40 -11.21 8.31
N SER A 334 -6.49 -11.74 7.50
CA SER A 334 -6.44 -13.16 7.16
C SER A 334 -5.00 -13.65 7.16
N GLN A 335 -4.79 -14.96 7.08
CA GLN A 335 -3.51 -15.53 6.68
C GLN A 335 -3.73 -16.21 5.34
N TRP A 336 -2.77 -16.06 4.43
CA TRP A 336 -2.80 -16.77 3.17
C TRP A 336 -1.56 -17.64 3.01
N PHE A 337 -1.75 -18.72 2.26
CA PHE A 337 -0.72 -19.69 1.93
C PHE A 337 -0.71 -19.90 0.43
N ASP A 338 0.48 -19.99 -0.13
CA ASP A 338 0.69 -20.33 -1.53
C ASP A 338 2.06 -21.02 -1.69
N ASN A 339 2.22 -21.72 -2.79
CA ASN A 339 3.42 -22.47 -3.17
C ASN A 339 3.80 -22.27 -4.65
N ASN A 340 3.04 -21.46 -5.40
CA ASN A 340 3.26 -21.27 -6.81
C ASN A 340 4.21 -20.10 -7.13
N ILE A 341 5.52 -20.40 -7.20
CA ILE A 341 6.52 -19.46 -7.72
C ILE A 341 7.33 -20.15 -8.82
N ASP A 342 7.52 -19.43 -9.94
CA ASP A 342 8.31 -19.89 -11.07
C ASP A 342 9.79 -19.48 -10.97
N SER A 343 10.11 -18.41 -10.24
CA SER A 343 11.49 -17.92 -10.10
C SER A 343 12.32 -18.83 -9.19
N TYR A 344 13.56 -19.10 -9.60
CA TYR A 344 14.57 -19.78 -8.79
C TYR A 344 15.96 -19.28 -9.15
N MET A 345 16.80 -19.13 -8.14
CA MET A 345 18.20 -18.77 -8.33
C MET A 345 18.96 -20.00 -8.82
N LEU A 346 19.75 -19.85 -9.88
CA LEU A 346 20.63 -20.88 -10.42
C LEU A 346 22.08 -20.41 -10.31
N TYR A 347 22.91 -21.20 -9.64
CA TYR A 347 24.34 -20.95 -9.51
C TYR A 347 25.12 -21.70 -10.59
N ASN A 348 25.97 -20.97 -11.30
CA ASN A 348 26.93 -21.54 -12.25
C ASN A 348 28.27 -20.78 -12.16
N PRO A 349 29.30 -21.34 -11.49
CA PRO A 349 29.35 -22.66 -10.84
C PRO A 349 28.46 -22.74 -9.58
N PRO A 350 28.16 -23.95 -9.04
CA PRO A 350 27.41 -24.11 -7.80
C PRO A 350 28.01 -23.30 -6.65
N ALA A 351 27.16 -22.72 -5.82
CA ALA A 351 27.59 -21.95 -4.65
C ALA A 351 28.33 -22.87 -3.68
N GLU A 352 29.55 -22.49 -3.32
CA GLU A 352 30.42 -23.28 -2.45
C GLU A 352 29.79 -23.51 -1.08
N ARG A 353 29.21 -22.44 -0.49
CA ARG A 353 28.60 -22.47 0.84
C ARG A 353 27.51 -21.42 1.02
N ILE A 354 26.37 -21.82 1.59
CA ILE A 354 25.33 -20.94 2.11
C ILE A 354 25.16 -21.20 3.61
N ARG A 355 25.38 -20.17 4.43
CA ARG A 355 25.26 -20.22 5.90
C ARG A 355 24.38 -19.12 6.48
N ARG A 356 24.37 -17.93 5.90
CA ARG A 356 23.54 -16.80 6.36
C ARG A 356 22.70 -16.28 5.21
N LEU A 357 21.48 -15.86 5.54
CA LEU A 357 20.55 -15.26 4.60
C LEU A 357 20.15 -13.90 5.15
N ARG A 358 20.18 -12.88 4.29
CA ARG A 358 19.66 -11.54 4.59
C ARG A 358 18.45 -11.30 3.71
N PHE A 359 17.32 -11.04 4.36
CA PHE A 359 16.03 -10.81 3.74
C PHE A 359 15.69 -9.33 3.70
N ARG A 360 15.01 -8.90 2.65
CA ARG A 360 14.33 -7.61 2.56
C ARG A 360 13.00 -7.77 1.82
N LEU A 361 11.91 -7.35 2.43
CA LEU A 361 10.56 -7.39 1.87
C LEU A 361 10.08 -5.98 1.60
N ARG A 362 9.77 -5.68 0.33
CA ARG A 362 9.37 -4.35 -0.10
C ARG A 362 8.28 -4.36 -1.17
N TYR A 363 7.51 -3.29 -1.23
CA TYR A 363 6.62 -3.03 -2.34
C TYR A 363 7.40 -2.60 -3.59
N HIS A 364 6.70 -2.51 -4.72
CA HIS A 364 7.26 -2.08 -6.01
C HIS A 364 7.93 -0.69 -5.96
N ASN A 365 7.42 0.19 -5.10
CA ASN A 365 7.96 1.53 -4.89
C ASN A 365 9.13 1.58 -3.90
N GLY A 366 9.69 0.44 -3.47
CA GLY A 366 10.85 0.41 -2.57
C GLY A 366 10.52 0.47 -1.08
N LEU A 367 9.30 0.85 -0.71
CA LEU A 367 8.86 0.89 0.69
C LEU A 367 8.89 -0.51 1.30
N LEU A 368 9.42 -0.63 2.52
CA LEU A 368 9.34 -1.88 3.27
C LEU A 368 7.88 -2.22 3.57
N VAL A 369 7.57 -3.51 3.50
CA VAL A 369 6.28 -4.00 3.95
C VAL A 369 6.19 -3.79 5.47
N ASN A 370 5.02 -3.46 6.00
CA ASN A 370 4.81 -3.36 7.44
C ASN A 370 3.88 -4.47 7.89
N PHE A 371 4.42 -5.50 8.53
CA PHE A 371 3.63 -6.60 9.08
C PHE A 371 3.14 -6.33 10.52
N GLY A 372 3.58 -5.23 11.14
CA GLY A 372 3.29 -4.95 12.54
C GLY A 372 3.75 -6.09 13.45
N ASN A 373 2.85 -6.59 14.29
CA ASN A 373 3.11 -7.72 15.19
C ASN A 373 2.84 -9.09 14.56
N PHE A 374 2.46 -9.14 13.28
CA PHE A 374 2.18 -10.41 12.63
C PHE A 374 3.46 -11.03 12.10
N GLU A 375 3.69 -12.27 12.50
CA GLU A 375 4.80 -13.08 12.03
C GLU A 375 4.37 -13.89 10.79
N TYR A 376 5.36 -14.36 10.03
CA TYR A 376 5.21 -15.09 8.79
C TYR A 376 6.24 -16.21 8.70
N SER A 377 6.01 -17.19 7.82
CA SER A 377 6.93 -18.31 7.64
C SER A 377 7.15 -18.62 6.17
N ILE A 378 8.36 -19.00 5.83
CA ILE A 378 8.79 -19.34 4.48
C ILE A 378 9.58 -20.64 4.49
N MET A 379 9.51 -21.40 3.40
CA MET A 379 10.32 -22.59 3.18
C MET A 379 11.14 -22.44 1.91
N LEU A 380 12.46 -22.54 2.02
CA LEU A 380 13.37 -22.55 0.87
C LEU A 380 13.71 -23.98 0.47
N GLU A 381 13.69 -24.27 -0.82
CA GLU A 381 14.21 -25.50 -1.42
C GLU A 381 15.61 -25.22 -1.98
N LEU A 382 16.61 -25.96 -1.49
CA LEU A 382 17.99 -25.95 -1.97
C LEU A 382 18.24 -27.20 -2.81
N GLY A 383 18.61 -27.01 -4.07
CA GLY A 383 19.12 -28.06 -4.94
C GLY A 383 20.63 -28.22 -4.74
N ILE A 384 21.05 -29.33 -4.13
CA ILE A 384 22.44 -29.58 -3.72
C ILE A 384 23.05 -30.69 -4.58
N LEU A 385 24.30 -30.48 -5.01
CA LEU A 385 25.10 -31.49 -5.69
C LEU A 385 26.04 -32.20 -4.71
N LEU A 386 25.70 -33.44 -4.36
CA LEU A 386 26.51 -34.27 -3.49
C LEU A 386 27.53 -35.06 -4.32
N PRO A 387 28.84 -34.96 -4.06
CA PRO A 387 29.83 -35.74 -4.77
C PRO A 387 29.65 -37.23 -4.47
N GLN A 388 29.60 -38.05 -5.52
CA GLN A 388 29.53 -39.50 -5.36
C GLN A 388 30.93 -40.10 -5.27
N LYS A 389 31.07 -41.08 -4.37
CA LYS A 389 32.28 -41.90 -4.32
C LYS A 389 32.26 -42.88 -5.48
N LYS A 390 33.39 -43.05 -6.18
CA LYS A 390 33.54 -44.11 -7.15
C LYS A 390 33.51 -45.45 -6.42
N VAL A 391 32.43 -46.22 -6.57
CA VAL A 391 32.31 -47.58 -6.01
C VAL A 391 32.44 -48.59 -7.15
N GLU A 392 33.64 -49.14 -7.34
CA GLU A 392 33.83 -50.29 -8.23
C GLU A 392 33.29 -51.54 -7.53
N LYS A 393 32.11 -52.00 -7.93
CA LYS A 393 31.57 -53.29 -7.48
C LYS A 393 32.18 -54.40 -8.32
N TYR A 394 33.20 -55.07 -7.79
CA TYR A 394 33.64 -56.35 -8.34
C TYR A 394 32.59 -57.40 -7.98
N VAL A 395 31.88 -57.91 -8.98
CA VAL A 395 31.03 -59.09 -8.81
C VAL A 395 31.96 -60.25 -8.52
N TYR A 396 31.88 -60.82 -7.32
CA TYR A 396 32.56 -62.07 -7.03
C TYR A 396 31.91 -63.15 -7.90
N VAL A 397 32.61 -63.57 -8.95
CA VAL A 397 32.27 -64.78 -9.70
C VAL A 397 32.98 -65.93 -8.99
N PRO A 398 32.26 -66.84 -8.32
CA PRO A 398 32.88 -68.01 -7.71
C PRO A 398 33.56 -68.84 -8.79
N GLU A 399 34.72 -69.43 -8.48
CA GLU A 399 35.49 -70.26 -9.43
C GLU A 399 34.66 -71.42 -10.02
N THR A 400 33.57 -71.82 -9.35
CA THR A 400 32.64 -72.85 -9.82
C THR A 400 31.82 -72.48 -11.06
N VAL A 401 31.80 -71.21 -11.46
CA VAL A 401 31.06 -70.72 -12.65
C VAL A 401 32.00 -70.42 -13.83
N ALA A 402 33.33 -70.42 -13.61
CA ALA A 402 34.31 -70.06 -14.65
C ALA A 402 34.70 -71.22 -15.59
N PHE A 403 34.26 -72.44 -15.30
CA PHE A 403 34.48 -73.63 -16.13
C PHE A 403 33.15 -74.33 -16.41
N GLY A 404 32.39 -73.79 -17.36
CA GLY A 404 31.22 -74.40 -17.97
C GLY A 404 31.33 -74.36 -19.48
#